data_AF-V7B7V6-F1
#
_entry.id   AF-V7B7V6-F1
#
_cell.length_a   1.000
_cell.length_b   1.000
_cell.length_c   1.000
_cell.angle_alpha   90.00
_cell.angle_beta   90.00
_cell.angle_gamma   90.00
#
_symmetry.space_group_name_H-M   'P 1'
#
loop_
_entity.id
_entity.type
_entity.pdbx_description
1 polymer ?
#
loop_
_entity_poly.entity_id
_entity_poly.type
_entity_poly.pdbx_seq_one_letter_code
_entity_poly.pdbx_strand_id
1 'polypeptide(L)'
;MEPPTGFCASLWSFVRFLPYFIGLLLLGNIKGILFCPLICVIIATGNTAIILALWTVHAVWTYYCVLRAKQLGPLLKLVICLCVLPALLVLWPVFGILGSILGGAAYGFLSPIFATFEAVEEGKDDKLYHCFIDGTWSTVKKSCMVVRDVKDVALHSYLSVMDDLKQKGPPNAKYYEIRLLYIPGALIAAVIGIVVDVPIISFVAVCKGPYMLFKGWHRLFHDLIGREGPFLETICVPLAGLAILLWPLAVGGAVLASMLASFFLGAYAGIIAYQVSTRILSLPTCTVVLLLL
;
A
#
# COMPACT_ATOMS: atom_id res chain seq x y z
N MET A 1 18.82 33.71 6.18
CA MET A 1 18.10 34.56 7.16
C MET A 1 18.28 33.91 8.52
N GLU A 2 18.90 34.62 9.47
CA GLU A 2 19.01 34.15 10.86
C GLU A 2 17.60 33.91 11.43
N PRO A 3 17.40 32.88 12.26
CA PRO A 3 16.09 32.60 12.86
C PRO A 3 15.64 33.80 13.72
N PRO A 4 14.39 34.27 13.56
CA PRO A 4 13.87 35.34 14.39
C PRO A 4 13.86 34.91 15.87
N THR A 5 14.55 35.65 16.73
CA THR A 5 14.57 35.41 18.17
C THR A 5 13.35 36.04 18.83
N GLY A 6 12.30 35.24 19.07
CA GLY A 6 11.11 35.63 19.81
C GLY A 6 9.79 35.21 19.15
N PHE A 7 8.77 34.90 19.97
CA PHE A 7 7.47 34.39 19.52
C PHE A 7 6.76 35.30 18.50
N CYS A 8 6.71 36.61 18.74
CA CYS A 8 6.10 37.57 17.82
C CYS A 8 6.83 37.68 16.47
N ALA A 9 8.16 37.60 16.48
CA ALA A 9 8.96 37.67 15.25
C ALA A 9 8.82 36.39 14.41
N SER A 10 8.71 35.22 15.07
CA SER A 10 8.37 33.95 14.42
C SER A 10 6.97 33.96 13.82
N LEU A 11 5.96 34.42 14.57
CA LEU A 11 4.58 34.54 14.09
C LEU A 11 4.49 35.47 12.87
N TRP A 12 5.19 36.60 12.89
CA TRP A 12 5.20 37.55 11.79
C TRP A 12 5.90 36.98 10.53
N SER A 13 6.99 36.22 10.71
CA SER A 13 7.65 35.49 9.63
C SER A 13 6.71 34.44 9.02
N PHE A 14 5.96 33.71 9.84
CA PHE A 14 4.97 32.73 9.40
C PHE A 14 3.86 33.37 8.56
N VAL A 15 3.31 34.51 9.01
CA VAL A 15 2.28 35.25 8.26
C VAL A 15 2.81 35.72 6.90
N ARG A 16 4.08 36.14 6.82
CA ARG A 16 4.73 36.52 5.55
C ARG A 16 5.01 35.33 4.63
N PHE A 17 5.26 34.15 5.19
CA PHE A 17 5.50 32.92 4.45
C PHE A 17 4.21 32.31 3.88
N LEU A 18 3.09 32.48 4.57
CA LEU A 18 1.79 31.93 4.18
C LEU A 18 1.38 32.23 2.72
N PRO A 19 1.44 33.46 2.19
CA PRO A 19 1.09 33.72 0.79
C PRO A 19 2.00 32.99 -0.21
N TYR A 20 3.28 32.82 0.12
CA TYR A 20 4.21 32.04 -0.71
C TYR A 20 3.84 30.55 -0.72
N PHE A 21 3.55 29.98 0.45
CA PHE A 21 3.06 28.61 0.59
C PHE A 21 1.73 28.40 -0.17
N ILE A 22 0.78 29.31 -0.04
CA ILE A 22 -0.49 29.26 -0.76
C ILE A 22 -0.25 29.32 -2.27
N GLY A 23 0.68 30.16 -2.74
CA GLY A 23 1.06 30.23 -4.15
C GLY A 23 1.61 28.89 -4.68
N LEU A 24 2.52 28.25 -3.94
CA LEU A 24 3.05 26.93 -4.28
C LEU A 24 1.95 25.87 -4.26
N LEU A 25 1.08 25.89 -3.25
CA LEU A 25 -0.04 24.97 -3.14
C LEU A 25 -1.00 25.12 -4.31
N LEU A 26 -1.37 26.35 -4.69
CA LEU A 26 -2.22 26.62 -5.84
C LEU A 26 -1.56 26.15 -7.14
N LEU A 27 -0.28 26.47 -7.35
CA LEU A 27 0.46 26.02 -8.52
C LEU A 27 0.51 24.48 -8.61
N GLY A 28 0.85 23.82 -7.49
CA GLY A 28 0.85 22.38 -7.35
C GLY A 28 -0.52 21.77 -7.65
N ASN A 29 -1.59 22.35 -7.12
CA ASN A 29 -2.97 21.90 -7.36
C ASN A 29 -3.37 22.04 -8.83
N ILE A 30 -3.05 23.17 -9.47
CA ILE A 30 -3.32 23.37 -10.91
C ILE A 30 -2.61 22.30 -11.74
N LYS A 31 -1.33 22.05 -11.45
CA LYS A 31 -0.56 20.98 -12.12
C LYS A 31 -1.15 19.61 -11.82
N GLY A 32 -1.50 19.34 -10.57
CA GLY A 32 -2.17 18.11 -10.15
C GLY A 32 -3.45 17.87 -10.94
N ILE A 33 -4.35 18.85 -11.02
CA ILE A 33 -5.60 18.75 -11.78
C ILE A 33 -5.35 18.54 -13.28
N LEU A 34 -4.36 19.23 -13.85
CA LEU A 34 -4.04 19.13 -15.28
C LEU A 34 -3.44 17.77 -15.66
N PHE A 35 -2.49 17.27 -14.87
CA PHE A 35 -1.75 16.04 -15.19
C PHE A 35 -2.41 14.77 -14.61
N CYS A 36 -3.24 14.88 -13.57
CA CYS A 36 -3.96 13.76 -12.98
C CYS A 36 -4.72 12.89 -14.00
N PRO A 37 -5.57 13.43 -14.91
CA PRO A 37 -6.30 12.58 -15.86
C PRO A 37 -5.34 11.81 -16.78
N LEU A 38 -4.29 12.47 -17.27
CA LEU A 38 -3.28 11.82 -18.13
C LEU A 38 -2.55 10.69 -17.40
N ILE A 39 -2.05 10.97 -16.19
CA ILE A 39 -1.31 9.98 -15.39
C ILE A 39 -2.22 8.83 -14.97
N CYS A 40 -3.46 9.13 -14.56
CA CYS A 40 -4.45 8.12 -14.22
C CYS A 40 -4.75 7.22 -15.41
N VAL A 41 -4.88 7.77 -16.62
CA VAL A 41 -5.06 6.97 -17.84
C VAL A 41 -3.85 6.09 -18.10
N ILE A 42 -2.62 6.60 -18.02
CA ILE A 42 -1.40 5.81 -18.23
C ILE A 42 -1.33 4.63 -17.25
N ILE A 43 -1.51 4.89 -15.96
CA ILE A 43 -1.42 3.84 -14.92
C ILE A 43 -2.59 2.86 -15.04
N ALA A 44 -3.83 3.35 -15.14
CA ALA A 44 -4.99 2.50 -15.21
C ALA A 44 -4.98 1.62 -16.46
N THR A 45 -4.72 2.18 -17.64
CA THR A 45 -4.69 1.40 -18.90
C THR A 45 -3.48 0.47 -18.95
N GLY A 46 -2.30 0.95 -18.54
CA GLY A 46 -1.08 0.14 -18.50
C GLY A 46 -1.23 -1.07 -17.57
N ASN A 47 -1.66 -0.85 -16.33
CA ASN A 47 -1.87 -1.93 -15.37
C ASN A 47 -3.01 -2.85 -15.80
N THR A 48 -4.12 -2.32 -16.32
CA THR A 48 -5.22 -3.16 -16.83
C THR A 48 -4.76 -4.05 -17.97
N ALA A 49 -3.96 -3.53 -18.91
CA ALA A 49 -3.40 -4.32 -20.00
C ALA A 49 -2.48 -5.44 -19.47
N ILE A 50 -1.61 -5.14 -18.50
CA ILE A 50 -0.75 -6.15 -17.85
C ILE A 50 -1.59 -7.21 -17.15
N ILE A 51 -2.56 -6.79 -16.34
CA ILE A 51 -3.45 -7.69 -15.58
C ILE A 51 -4.16 -8.63 -16.54
N LEU A 52 -4.80 -8.11 -17.60
CA LEU A 52 -5.55 -8.93 -18.55
C LEU A 52 -4.64 -9.86 -19.38
N ALA A 53 -3.50 -9.35 -19.83
CA ALA A 53 -2.55 -10.15 -20.62
C ALA A 53 -1.96 -11.31 -19.81
N LEU A 54 -1.57 -11.04 -18.56
CA LEU A 54 -0.96 -12.03 -17.69
C LEU A 54 -2.00 -12.90 -16.96
N TRP A 55 -3.26 -12.50 -16.89
CA TRP A 55 -4.30 -13.24 -16.17
C TRP A 55 -4.40 -14.71 -16.59
N THR A 56 -4.36 -14.98 -17.91
CA THR A 56 -4.42 -16.36 -18.43
C THR A 56 -3.18 -17.16 -18.05
N VAL A 57 -2.00 -16.56 -18.14
CA VAL A 57 -0.72 -17.17 -17.74
C VAL A 57 -0.73 -17.49 -16.25
N HIS A 58 -1.15 -16.52 -15.42
CA HIS A 58 -1.27 -16.68 -13.97
C HIS A 58 -2.28 -17.78 -13.63
N ALA A 59 -3.43 -17.82 -14.30
CA ALA A 59 -4.42 -18.88 -14.10
C ALA A 59 -3.83 -20.26 -14.39
N VAL A 60 -3.30 -20.48 -15.60
CA VAL A 60 -2.73 -21.78 -16.01
C VAL A 60 -1.57 -22.18 -15.09
N TRP A 61 -0.66 -21.25 -14.79
CA TRP A 61 0.48 -21.51 -13.91
C TRP A 61 0.04 -21.87 -12.49
N THR A 62 -0.96 -21.18 -11.96
CA THR A 62 -1.48 -21.46 -10.62
C THR A 62 -2.13 -22.85 -10.54
N TYR A 63 -2.99 -23.18 -11.50
CA TYR A 63 -3.58 -24.52 -11.57
C TYR A 63 -2.49 -25.59 -11.67
N TYR A 64 -1.48 -25.36 -12.53
CA TYR A 64 -0.37 -26.28 -12.69
C TYR A 64 0.42 -26.49 -11.38
N CYS A 65 0.81 -25.40 -10.70
CA CYS A 65 1.57 -25.48 -9.46
C CYS A 65 0.77 -26.15 -8.33
N VAL A 66 -0.53 -25.83 -8.18
CA VAL A 66 -1.40 -26.47 -7.17
C VAL A 66 -1.57 -27.96 -7.42
N LEU A 67 -1.76 -28.38 -8.67
CA LEU A 67 -1.88 -29.81 -9.03
C LEU A 67 -0.56 -30.57 -8.79
N ARG A 68 0.58 -29.92 -9.05
CA ARG A 68 1.93 -30.50 -8.88
C ARG A 68 2.44 -30.41 -7.44
N ALA A 69 1.86 -29.57 -6.60
CA ALA A 69 2.23 -29.42 -5.21
C ALA A 69 2.11 -30.77 -4.49
N LYS A 70 3.21 -31.23 -3.89
CA LYS A 70 3.24 -32.50 -3.15
C LYS A 70 2.76 -32.37 -1.71
N GLN A 71 2.66 -31.14 -1.23
CA GLN A 71 2.17 -30.82 0.12
C GLN A 71 0.64 -30.86 0.23
N LEU A 72 -0.08 -30.86 -0.90
CA LEU A 72 -1.55 -30.86 -0.93
C LEU A 72 -2.09 -32.27 -1.16
N GLY A 73 -3.01 -32.72 -0.31
CA GLY A 73 -3.73 -33.99 -0.50
C GLY A 73 -4.70 -33.95 -1.70
N PRO A 74 -5.09 -35.09 -2.29
CA PRO A 74 -5.95 -35.14 -3.48
C PRO A 74 -7.30 -34.42 -3.32
N LEU A 75 -7.97 -34.61 -2.18
CA LEU A 75 -9.25 -33.95 -1.89
C LEU A 75 -9.08 -32.42 -1.73
N LEU A 76 -8.00 -31.98 -1.10
CA LEU A 76 -7.71 -30.56 -0.94
C LEU A 76 -7.39 -29.89 -2.28
N LYS A 77 -6.64 -30.57 -3.16
CA LYS A 77 -6.41 -30.10 -4.53
C LYS A 77 -7.73 -29.87 -5.25
N LEU A 78 -8.68 -30.79 -5.12
CA LEU A 78 -10.00 -30.68 -5.73
C LEU A 78 -10.77 -29.47 -5.19
N VAL A 79 -10.81 -29.28 -3.87
CA VAL A 79 -11.49 -28.12 -3.25
C VAL A 79 -10.83 -26.80 -3.65
N ILE A 80 -9.50 -26.70 -3.60
CA ILE A 80 -8.79 -25.47 -3.99
C ILE A 80 -9.03 -25.18 -5.47
N CYS A 81 -8.88 -26.17 -6.34
CA CYS A 81 -9.04 -26.05 -7.79
C CYS A 81 -10.47 -25.65 -8.19
N LEU A 82 -11.50 -26.20 -7.55
CA LEU A 82 -12.89 -25.97 -7.94
C LEU A 82 -13.56 -24.79 -7.22
N CYS A 83 -13.18 -24.49 -5.98
CA CYS A 83 -13.88 -23.49 -5.18
C CYS A 83 -13.05 -22.23 -4.92
N VAL A 84 -11.76 -22.38 -4.56
CA VAL A 84 -10.94 -21.26 -4.07
C VAL A 84 -10.24 -20.52 -5.22
N LEU A 85 -9.55 -21.26 -6.10
CA LEU A 85 -8.80 -20.69 -7.21
C LEU A 85 -9.68 -19.87 -8.17
N PRO A 86 -10.88 -20.34 -8.58
CA PRO A 86 -11.75 -19.56 -9.46
C PRO A 86 -12.14 -18.23 -8.83
N ALA A 87 -12.49 -18.23 -7.54
CA ALA A 87 -12.84 -17.01 -6.82
C ALA A 87 -11.66 -16.04 -6.76
N LEU A 88 -10.46 -16.50 -6.38
CA LEU A 88 -9.26 -15.68 -6.33
C LEU A 88 -8.87 -15.13 -7.71
N LEU A 89 -8.95 -15.95 -8.76
CA LEU A 89 -8.61 -15.55 -10.12
C LEU A 89 -9.58 -14.50 -10.68
N VAL A 90 -10.84 -14.50 -10.26
CA VAL A 90 -11.82 -13.45 -10.65
C VAL A 90 -11.63 -12.20 -9.81
N LEU A 91 -11.35 -12.36 -8.51
CA LEU A 91 -11.22 -11.26 -7.57
C LEU A 91 -9.94 -10.44 -7.79
N TRP A 92 -8.84 -11.10 -8.17
CA TRP A 92 -7.54 -10.47 -8.41
C TRP A 92 -7.59 -9.35 -9.48
N PRO A 93 -8.12 -9.57 -10.70
CA PRO A 93 -8.25 -8.51 -11.70
C PRO A 93 -9.13 -7.36 -11.22
N VAL A 94 -10.23 -7.65 -10.52
CA VAL A 94 -11.17 -6.62 -10.04
C VAL A 94 -10.47 -5.67 -9.08
N PHE A 95 -9.79 -6.20 -8.06
CA PHE A 95 -9.04 -5.37 -7.11
C PHE A 95 -7.80 -4.72 -7.74
N GLY A 96 -7.12 -5.42 -8.64
CA GLY A 96 -5.96 -4.86 -9.36
C GLY A 96 -6.33 -3.65 -10.21
N ILE A 97 -7.46 -3.71 -10.94
CA ILE A 97 -7.96 -2.59 -11.75
C ILE A 97 -8.47 -1.45 -10.86
N LEU A 98 -9.30 -1.75 -9.85
CA LEU A 98 -9.82 -0.73 -8.93
C LEU A 98 -8.69 -0.02 -8.18
N GLY A 99 -7.72 -0.78 -7.68
CA GLY A 99 -6.52 -0.27 -7.02
C GLY A 99 -5.66 0.57 -7.97
N SER A 100 -5.57 0.20 -9.25
CA SER A 100 -4.83 0.98 -10.26
C SER A 100 -5.50 2.32 -10.58
N ILE A 101 -6.83 2.36 -10.60
CA ILE A 101 -7.58 3.61 -10.81
C ILE A 101 -7.40 4.54 -9.59
N LEU A 102 -7.64 4.03 -8.39
CA LEU A 102 -7.50 4.81 -7.15
C LEU A 102 -6.06 5.26 -6.92
N GLY A 103 -5.10 4.35 -7.09
CA GLY A 103 -3.67 4.62 -6.98
C GLY A 103 -3.18 5.58 -8.06
N GLY A 104 -3.65 5.41 -9.31
CA GLY A 104 -3.34 6.29 -10.42
C GLY A 104 -3.86 7.72 -10.21
N ALA A 105 -5.08 7.88 -9.71
CA ALA A 105 -5.65 9.17 -9.35
C ALA A 105 -4.89 9.84 -8.19
N ALA A 106 -4.62 9.09 -7.11
CA ALA A 106 -3.87 9.60 -5.97
C ALA A 106 -2.43 10.02 -6.38
N TYR A 107 -1.74 9.15 -7.13
CA TYR A 107 -0.38 9.43 -7.62
C TYR A 107 -0.37 10.61 -8.61
N GLY A 108 -1.32 10.63 -9.56
CA GLY A 108 -1.43 11.67 -10.58
C GLY A 108 -1.74 13.05 -10.02
N PHE A 109 -2.48 13.12 -8.90
CA PHE A 109 -2.78 14.37 -8.22
C PHE A 109 -1.66 14.81 -7.26
N LEU A 110 -1.15 13.89 -6.43
CA LEU A 110 -0.19 14.23 -5.38
C LEU A 110 1.25 14.40 -5.89
N SER A 111 1.68 13.61 -6.88
CA SER A 111 3.07 13.66 -7.36
C SER A 111 3.46 15.02 -7.95
N PRO A 112 2.62 15.70 -8.77
CA PRO A 112 2.92 17.06 -9.23
C PRO A 112 2.96 18.09 -8.09
N ILE A 113 2.13 17.93 -7.05
CA ILE A 113 2.16 18.79 -5.85
C ILE A 113 3.48 18.61 -5.12
N PHE A 114 3.89 17.39 -4.79
CA PHE A 114 5.18 17.15 -4.12
C PHE A 114 6.36 17.72 -4.92
N ALA A 115 6.36 17.53 -6.25
CA ALA A 115 7.41 18.08 -7.11
C ALA A 115 7.47 19.62 -7.08
N THR A 116 6.35 20.33 -6.94
CA THR A 116 6.39 21.81 -6.78
C THR A 116 7.04 22.25 -5.48
N PHE A 117 6.86 21.49 -4.40
CA PHE A 117 7.45 21.80 -3.10
C PHE A 117 8.93 21.39 -3.04
N GLU A 118 9.30 20.26 -3.65
CA GLU A 118 10.67 19.75 -3.77
C GLU A 118 11.55 20.68 -4.63
N ALA A 119 10.99 21.27 -5.70
CA ALA A 119 11.70 22.22 -6.56
C ALA A 119 12.18 23.50 -5.82
N VAL A 120 11.53 23.86 -4.71
CA VAL A 120 11.94 24.98 -3.85
C VAL A 120 13.09 24.58 -2.92
N GLU A 121 13.21 23.29 -2.65
CA GLU A 121 14.17 22.71 -1.72
C GLU A 121 15.54 22.49 -2.33
N GLU A 122 15.61 22.00 -3.57
CA GLU A 122 16.83 21.47 -4.20
C GLU A 122 17.97 22.48 -4.47
N GLY A 123 17.92 23.71 -3.97
CA GLY A 123 19.01 24.68 -4.11
C GLY A 123 19.32 25.08 -5.56
N LYS A 124 18.44 24.74 -6.51
CA LYS A 124 18.58 24.99 -7.94
C LYS A 124 18.53 26.49 -8.28
N ASP A 125 19.30 26.86 -9.31
CA ASP A 125 19.18 28.17 -9.95
C ASP A 125 17.78 28.32 -10.58
N ASP A 126 17.22 29.53 -10.64
CA ASP A 126 15.86 29.82 -11.16
C ASP A 126 14.73 28.97 -10.56
N LYS A 127 14.59 29.00 -9.22
CA LYS A 127 13.55 28.29 -8.45
C LYS A 127 12.13 28.38 -9.02
N LEU A 128 11.74 29.55 -9.54
CA LEU A 128 10.42 29.74 -10.12
C LEU A 128 10.22 28.88 -11.37
N TYR A 129 11.20 28.82 -12.27
CA TYR A 129 11.15 28.00 -13.48
C TYR A 129 10.99 26.51 -13.12
N HIS A 130 11.78 26.03 -12.16
CA HIS A 130 11.69 24.66 -11.67
C HIS A 130 10.35 24.33 -11.01
N CYS A 131 9.75 25.27 -10.27
CA CYS A 131 8.39 25.08 -9.73
C CYS A 131 7.35 24.83 -10.84
N PHE A 132 7.49 25.44 -12.02
CA PHE A 132 6.57 25.21 -13.14
C PHE A 132 6.87 23.90 -13.88
N ILE A 133 8.14 23.63 -14.17
CA ILE A 133 8.55 22.52 -15.05
C ILE A 133 8.69 21.19 -14.30
N ASP A 134 9.27 21.18 -13.10
CA ASP A 134 9.55 19.94 -12.37
C ASP A 134 8.23 19.30 -11.94
N GLY A 135 8.08 17.99 -12.16
CA GLY A 135 6.83 17.27 -11.88
C GLY A 135 5.80 17.30 -13.01
N THR A 136 6.14 17.85 -14.18
CA THR A 136 5.33 17.71 -15.40
C THR A 136 5.71 16.41 -16.14
N TRP A 137 6.62 16.48 -17.13
CA TRP A 137 7.08 15.35 -17.91
C TRP A 137 7.77 14.27 -17.08
N SER A 138 8.46 14.66 -16.01
CA SER A 138 9.08 13.71 -15.09
C SER A 138 8.05 12.80 -14.41
N THR A 139 6.88 13.32 -14.04
CA THR A 139 5.78 12.53 -13.45
C THR A 139 5.17 11.59 -14.48
N VAL A 140 5.01 12.03 -15.73
CA VAL A 140 4.56 11.15 -16.84
C VAL A 140 5.56 10.01 -17.02
N LYS A 141 6.86 10.30 -17.08
CA LYS A 141 7.90 9.25 -17.20
C LYS A 141 7.89 8.30 -16.00
N LYS A 142 7.76 8.82 -14.77
CA LYS A 142 7.64 8.02 -13.55
C LYS A 142 6.39 7.14 -13.56
N SER A 143 5.26 7.62 -14.08
CA SER A 143 4.04 6.79 -14.22
C SER A 143 4.26 5.57 -15.13
N CYS A 144 5.03 5.72 -16.22
CA CYS A 144 5.42 4.58 -17.05
C CYS A 144 6.36 3.61 -16.33
N MET A 145 7.21 4.10 -15.41
CA MET A 145 8.04 3.24 -14.57
C MET A 145 7.19 2.46 -13.56
N VAL A 146 6.20 3.10 -12.93
CA VAL A 146 5.23 2.41 -12.04
C VAL A 146 4.55 1.25 -12.77
N VAL A 147 4.10 1.45 -14.01
CA VAL A 147 3.50 0.38 -14.82
C VAL A 147 4.50 -0.75 -15.11
N ARG A 148 5.78 -0.42 -15.37
CA ARG A 148 6.84 -1.42 -15.55
C ARG A 148 7.11 -2.20 -14.27
N ASP A 149 7.14 -1.54 -13.12
CA ASP A 149 7.35 -2.19 -11.82
C ASP A 149 6.21 -3.17 -11.52
N VAL A 150 4.96 -2.80 -11.82
CA VAL A 150 3.80 -3.72 -11.70
C VAL A 150 3.97 -4.94 -12.60
N LYS A 151 4.40 -4.74 -13.85
CA LYS A 151 4.68 -5.84 -14.78
C LYS A 151 5.82 -6.74 -14.26
N ASP A 152 6.90 -6.17 -13.73
CA ASP A 152 8.03 -6.95 -13.22
C ASP A 152 7.65 -7.75 -11.96
N VAL A 153 6.85 -7.18 -11.07
CA VAL A 153 6.27 -7.90 -9.91
C VAL A 153 5.35 -9.04 -10.38
N ALA A 154 4.47 -8.77 -11.35
CA ALA A 154 3.55 -9.77 -11.88
C ALA A 154 4.28 -10.91 -12.62
N LEU A 155 5.39 -10.62 -13.31
CA LEU A 155 6.16 -11.63 -14.03
C LEU A 155 7.12 -12.40 -13.12
N HIS A 156 7.85 -11.72 -12.25
CA HIS A 156 8.96 -12.36 -11.52
C HIS A 156 8.56 -12.79 -10.12
N SER A 157 8.01 -11.87 -9.31
CA SER A 157 7.68 -12.17 -7.91
C SER A 157 6.57 -13.22 -7.84
N TYR A 158 5.53 -13.07 -8.65
CA TYR A 158 4.43 -14.03 -8.67
C TYR A 158 4.87 -15.43 -9.11
N LEU A 159 5.60 -15.54 -10.22
CA LEU A 159 6.06 -16.84 -10.72
C LEU A 159 7.01 -17.51 -9.72
N SER A 160 7.91 -16.75 -9.09
CA SER A 160 8.82 -17.25 -8.05
C SER A 160 8.06 -17.88 -6.87
N VAL A 161 7.05 -17.18 -6.36
CA VAL A 161 6.22 -17.70 -5.25
C VAL A 161 5.50 -18.98 -5.66
N MET A 162 4.94 -19.02 -6.87
CA MET A 162 4.25 -20.20 -7.38
C MET A 162 5.22 -21.37 -7.62
N ASP A 163 6.46 -21.10 -8.00
CA ASP A 163 7.51 -22.12 -8.11
C ASP A 163 7.92 -22.68 -6.74
N ASP A 164 8.03 -21.84 -5.71
CA ASP A 164 8.31 -22.29 -4.35
C ASP A 164 7.20 -23.24 -3.83
N LEU A 165 5.93 -22.95 -4.18
CA LEU A 165 4.79 -23.80 -3.84
C LEU A 165 4.84 -25.18 -4.53
N LYS A 166 5.44 -25.23 -5.72
CA LYS A 166 5.65 -26.45 -6.51
C LYS A 166 6.85 -27.27 -6.02
N GLN A 167 7.88 -26.64 -5.46
CA GLN A 167 9.12 -27.33 -5.08
C GLN A 167 8.91 -28.39 -3.99
N LYS A 168 9.70 -29.47 -4.06
CA LYS A 168 9.81 -30.46 -2.99
C LYS A 168 10.56 -29.79 -1.84
N GLY A 169 9.94 -29.72 -0.66
CA GLY A 169 10.65 -29.41 0.58
C GLY A 169 11.88 -30.34 0.80
N PRO A 170 12.76 -30.01 1.75
CA PRO A 170 14.04 -30.70 1.92
C PRO A 170 13.89 -32.23 2.03
N PRO A 171 14.88 -33.01 1.56
CA PRO A 171 14.78 -34.45 1.34
C PRO A 171 14.40 -35.28 2.60
N ASN A 172 14.55 -34.71 3.80
CA ASN A 172 14.25 -35.36 5.09
C ASN A 172 13.07 -34.74 5.86
N ALA A 173 12.29 -33.84 5.26
CA ALA A 173 11.09 -33.32 5.92
C ALA A 173 9.94 -34.31 5.81
N LYS A 174 9.35 -34.71 6.95
CA LYS A 174 8.04 -35.39 6.98
C LYS A 174 7.04 -34.45 6.29
N TYR A 175 6.54 -34.86 5.14
CA TYR A 175 5.57 -34.07 4.37
C TYR A 175 4.32 -33.84 5.22
N TYR A 176 3.94 -32.57 5.38
CA TYR A 176 2.68 -32.20 6.01
C TYR A 176 1.55 -32.52 5.02
N GLU A 177 1.00 -33.73 5.08
CA GLU A 177 -0.27 -34.01 4.42
C GLU A 177 -1.33 -33.14 5.08
N ILE A 178 -1.88 -32.18 4.34
CA ILE A 178 -2.95 -31.34 4.86
C ILE A 178 -4.17 -32.23 5.12
N ARG A 179 -4.45 -32.49 6.40
CA ARG A 179 -5.55 -33.38 6.83
C ARG A 179 -6.87 -32.64 6.67
N LEU A 180 -7.68 -33.10 5.72
CA LEU A 180 -8.99 -32.54 5.40
C LEU A 180 -9.91 -32.42 6.63
N LEU A 181 -9.74 -33.32 7.61
CA LEU A 181 -10.50 -33.33 8.86
C LEU A 181 -10.41 -32.01 9.66
N TYR A 182 -9.29 -31.30 9.60
CA TYR A 182 -9.10 -30.06 10.37
C TYR A 182 -9.49 -28.80 9.59
N ILE A 183 -9.86 -28.91 8.31
CA ILE A 183 -10.25 -27.78 7.47
C ILE A 183 -11.59 -27.17 7.90
N PRO A 184 -12.65 -27.92 8.22
CA PRO A 184 -13.90 -27.35 8.71
C PRO A 184 -13.69 -26.55 10.00
N GLY A 185 -12.87 -27.06 10.92
CA GLY A 185 -12.52 -26.34 12.15
C GLY A 185 -11.73 -25.06 11.87
N ALA A 186 -10.78 -25.11 10.94
CA ALA A 186 -10.02 -23.93 10.49
C ALA A 186 -10.91 -22.89 9.80
N LEU A 187 -11.90 -23.33 9.00
CA LEU A 187 -12.86 -22.44 8.35
C LEU A 187 -13.76 -21.75 9.37
N ILE A 188 -14.28 -22.49 10.35
CA ILE A 188 -15.07 -21.92 11.45
C ILE A 188 -14.22 -20.91 12.22
N ALA A 189 -12.97 -21.23 12.53
CA ALA A 189 -12.05 -20.32 13.20
C ALA A 189 -11.76 -19.05 12.38
N ALA A 190 -11.60 -19.16 11.05
CA ALA A 190 -11.45 -18.01 10.17
C ALA A 190 -12.71 -17.12 10.15
N VAL A 191 -13.90 -17.71 10.06
CA VAL A 191 -15.17 -16.97 10.08
C VAL A 191 -15.35 -16.25 11.41
N ILE A 192 -15.12 -16.95 12.54
CA ILE A 192 -15.16 -16.33 13.87
C ILE A 192 -14.13 -15.20 13.97
N GLY A 193 -12.91 -15.43 13.49
CA GLY A 193 -11.85 -14.43 13.44
C GLY A 193 -12.28 -13.18 12.68
N ILE A 194 -12.85 -13.32 11.48
CA ILE A 194 -13.37 -12.19 10.70
C ILE A 194 -14.52 -11.48 11.43
N VAL A 195 -15.48 -12.24 11.97
CA VAL A 195 -16.64 -11.68 12.68
C VAL A 195 -16.23 -10.89 13.93
N VAL A 196 -15.09 -11.23 14.55
CA VAL A 196 -14.57 -10.57 15.75
C VAL A 196 -13.60 -9.44 15.39
N ASP A 197 -12.60 -9.71 14.55
CA ASP A 197 -11.52 -8.77 14.24
C ASP A 197 -12.03 -7.59 13.42
N VAL A 198 -12.93 -7.79 12.46
CA VAL A 198 -13.47 -6.70 11.64
C VAL A 198 -14.13 -5.62 12.51
N PRO A 199 -15.12 -5.92 13.37
CA PRO A 199 -15.72 -4.89 14.21
C PRO A 199 -14.75 -4.34 15.26
N ILE A 200 -13.91 -5.18 15.90
CA ILE A 200 -13.01 -4.73 16.96
C ILE A 200 -11.92 -3.81 16.40
N ILE A 201 -11.22 -4.22 15.34
CA ILE A 201 -10.15 -3.43 14.74
C ILE A 201 -10.72 -2.15 14.12
N SER A 202 -11.87 -2.24 13.45
CA SER A 202 -12.55 -1.06 12.91
C SER A 202 -12.92 -0.08 14.03
N PHE A 203 -13.49 -0.57 15.14
CA PHE A 203 -13.82 0.26 16.30
C PHE A 203 -12.58 0.92 16.90
N VAL A 204 -11.50 0.15 17.12
CA VAL A 204 -10.23 0.70 17.63
C VAL A 204 -9.64 1.73 16.66
N ALA A 205 -9.67 1.48 15.35
CA ALA A 205 -9.18 2.41 14.35
C ALA A 205 -9.98 3.72 14.32
N VAL A 206 -11.32 3.65 14.42
CA VAL A 206 -12.19 4.83 14.49
C VAL A 206 -11.99 5.59 15.80
N CYS A 207 -11.78 4.91 16.93
CA CYS A 207 -11.54 5.58 18.22
C CYS A 207 -10.13 6.18 18.32
N LYS A 208 -9.10 5.48 17.82
CA LYS A 208 -7.71 5.98 17.83
C LYS A 208 -7.43 7.00 16.72
N GLY A 209 -8.16 6.95 15.61
CA GLY A 209 -8.00 7.85 14.47
C GLY A 209 -7.98 9.32 14.89
N PRO A 210 -9.00 9.83 15.60
CA PRO A 210 -9.02 11.21 16.10
C PRO A 210 -7.85 11.54 17.02
N TYR A 211 -7.47 10.62 17.91
CA TYR A 211 -6.33 10.84 18.81
C TYR A 211 -5.01 10.96 18.03
N MET A 212 -4.77 10.07 17.05
CA MET A 212 -3.59 10.13 16.18
C MET A 212 -3.61 11.37 15.29
N LEU A 213 -4.79 11.79 14.83
CA LEU A 213 -4.99 13.04 14.09
C LEU A 213 -4.56 14.23 14.95
N PHE A 214 -5.18 14.45 16.11
CA PHE A 214 -4.86 15.60 16.96
C PHE A 214 -3.41 15.57 17.47
N LYS A 215 -2.92 14.42 17.95
CA LYS A 215 -1.56 14.30 18.47
C LYS A 215 -0.51 14.52 17.40
N GLY A 216 -0.68 13.88 16.23
CA GLY A 216 0.25 14.03 15.11
C GLY A 216 0.23 15.44 14.54
N TRP A 217 -0.97 16.02 14.40
CA TRP A 217 -1.12 17.38 13.90
C TRP A 217 -0.50 18.40 14.86
N HIS A 218 -0.76 18.27 16.16
CA HIS A 218 -0.14 19.09 17.19
C HIS A 218 1.39 18.96 17.19
N ARG A 219 1.93 17.75 17.04
CA ARG A 219 3.37 17.52 16.92
C ARG A 219 3.95 18.21 15.68
N LEU A 220 3.31 18.08 14.51
CA LEU A 220 3.77 18.74 13.29
C LEU A 220 3.73 20.27 13.41
N PHE A 221 2.72 20.84 14.07
CA PHE A 221 2.69 22.27 14.38
C PHE A 221 3.81 22.68 15.34
N HIS A 222 4.09 21.86 16.36
CA HIS A 222 5.21 22.09 17.29
C HIS A 222 6.56 22.04 16.58
N ASP A 223 6.79 21.04 15.72
CA ASP A 223 8.02 20.90 14.96
C ASP A 223 8.21 22.10 13.99
N LEU A 224 7.12 22.60 13.39
CA LEU A 224 7.14 23.78 12.53
C LEU A 224 7.48 25.08 13.28
N ILE A 225 6.90 25.29 14.48
CA ILE A 225 7.07 26.52 15.27
C ILE A 225 8.39 26.51 16.05
N GLY A 226 8.75 25.36 16.63
CA GLY A 226 9.95 25.17 17.43
C GLY A 226 11.23 25.08 16.61
N ARG A 227 11.11 24.80 15.30
CA ARG A 227 12.25 24.62 14.39
C ARG A 227 13.21 23.53 14.89
N GLU A 228 12.66 22.53 15.56
CA GLU A 228 13.36 21.34 16.07
C GLU A 228 13.01 20.13 15.17
N GLY A 229 13.95 19.19 14.99
CA GLY A 229 13.77 18.00 14.15
C GLY A 229 14.27 18.16 12.69
N PRO A 230 13.73 17.41 11.71
CA PRO A 230 14.20 17.42 10.30
C PRO A 230 14.00 18.77 9.57
N PHE A 231 13.49 19.79 10.25
CA PHE A 231 13.11 21.10 9.71
C PHE A 231 14.05 22.23 10.17
N LEU A 232 15.30 21.90 10.48
CA LEU A 232 16.31 22.88 10.90
C LEU A 232 16.57 23.95 9.82
N GLU A 233 16.52 23.55 8.55
CA GLU A 233 16.76 24.42 7.41
C GLU A 233 15.50 25.16 6.97
N THR A 234 15.61 26.47 6.72
CA THR A 234 14.50 27.33 6.21
C THR A 234 13.88 26.81 4.92
N ILE A 235 14.57 25.89 4.25
CA ILE A 235 14.26 25.35 2.94
C ILE A 235 13.15 24.30 3.04
N CYS A 236 13.04 23.54 4.13
CA CYS A 236 12.07 22.45 4.29
C CYS A 236 10.70 22.92 4.83
N VAL A 237 10.55 24.21 5.15
CA VAL A 237 9.32 24.81 5.72
C VAL A 237 8.08 24.61 4.81
N PRO A 238 8.15 24.77 3.47
CA PRO A 238 7.03 24.47 2.59
C PRO A 238 6.58 23.00 2.66
N LEU A 239 7.52 22.06 2.70
CA LEU A 239 7.19 20.62 2.75
C LEU A 239 6.55 20.24 4.09
N ALA A 240 7.00 20.83 5.19
CA ALA A 240 6.38 20.69 6.51
C ALA A 240 4.92 21.19 6.50
N GLY A 241 4.66 22.34 5.88
CA GLY A 241 3.30 22.86 5.69
C GLY A 241 2.41 21.91 4.87
N LEU A 242 2.98 21.29 3.82
CA LEU A 242 2.27 20.29 3.02
C LEU A 242 1.95 19.03 3.84
N ALA A 243 2.89 18.57 4.68
CA ALA A 243 2.68 17.43 5.57
C ALA A 243 1.56 17.70 6.60
N ILE A 244 1.49 18.90 7.16
CA ILE A 244 0.40 19.34 8.05
C ILE A 244 -0.96 19.29 7.34
N LEU A 245 -1.01 19.70 6.07
CA LEU A 245 -2.24 19.69 5.27
C LEU A 245 -2.67 18.27 4.87
N LEU A 246 -1.72 17.40 4.54
CA LEU A 246 -1.98 16.01 4.12
C LEU A 246 -2.19 15.06 5.32
N TRP A 247 -1.86 15.48 6.54
CA TRP A 247 -1.99 14.64 7.74
C TRP A 247 -3.39 14.05 7.95
N PRO A 248 -4.50 14.81 7.84
CA PRO A 248 -5.85 14.25 7.97
C PRO A 248 -6.15 13.18 6.93
N LEU A 249 -5.68 13.37 5.69
CA LEU A 249 -5.83 12.38 4.61
C LEU A 249 -5.04 11.11 4.92
N ALA A 250 -3.82 11.24 5.43
CA ALA A 250 -2.99 10.10 5.82
C ALA A 250 -3.64 9.29 6.96
N VAL A 251 -4.19 9.95 7.99
CA VAL A 251 -4.91 9.28 9.07
C VAL A 251 -6.18 8.59 8.55
N GLY A 252 -6.96 9.27 7.71
CA GLY A 252 -8.15 8.66 7.08
C GLY A 252 -7.81 7.43 6.26
N GLY A 253 -6.76 7.52 5.43
CA GLY A 253 -6.24 6.38 4.67
C GLY A 253 -5.77 5.23 5.55
N ALA A 254 -5.08 5.51 6.66
CA ALA A 254 -4.64 4.50 7.61
C ALA A 254 -5.82 3.80 8.32
N VAL A 255 -6.89 4.53 8.65
CA VAL A 255 -8.11 3.95 9.22
C VAL A 255 -8.78 3.02 8.22
N LEU A 256 -8.98 3.47 6.97
CA LEU A 256 -9.57 2.64 5.90
C LEU A 256 -8.71 1.40 5.61
N ALA A 257 -7.39 1.56 5.55
CA ALA A 257 -6.46 0.45 5.35
C ALA A 257 -6.52 -0.55 6.52
N SER A 258 -6.65 -0.07 7.76
CA SER A 258 -6.79 -0.94 8.94
C SER A 258 -8.10 -1.72 8.91
N MET A 259 -9.20 -1.08 8.50
CA MET A 259 -10.49 -1.76 8.30
C MET A 259 -10.37 -2.84 7.23
N LEU A 260 -9.74 -2.56 6.09
CA LEU A 260 -9.55 -3.55 5.03
C LEU A 260 -8.63 -4.71 5.48
N ALA A 261 -7.52 -4.39 6.17
CA ALA A 261 -6.58 -5.38 6.67
C ALA A 261 -7.19 -6.32 7.73
N SER A 262 -8.19 -5.85 8.48
CA SER A 262 -8.86 -6.66 9.51
C SER A 262 -9.51 -7.94 8.98
N PHE A 263 -9.98 -7.93 7.72
CA PHE A 263 -10.51 -9.13 7.07
C PHE A 263 -9.44 -10.20 6.90
N PHE A 264 -8.26 -9.81 6.42
CA PHE A 264 -7.13 -10.72 6.21
C PHE A 264 -6.56 -11.22 7.54
N LEU A 265 -6.49 -10.33 8.55
CA LEU A 265 -6.02 -10.70 9.89
C LEU A 265 -6.98 -11.70 10.57
N GLY A 266 -8.29 -11.46 10.47
CA GLY A 266 -9.30 -12.39 10.98
C GLY A 266 -9.26 -13.74 10.27
N ALA A 267 -9.08 -13.74 8.94
CA ALA A 267 -8.93 -14.98 8.16
C ALA A 267 -7.67 -15.78 8.57
N TYR A 268 -6.61 -15.09 8.99
CA TYR A 268 -5.36 -15.71 9.45
C TYR A 268 -5.56 -16.59 10.70
N ALA A 269 -6.59 -16.32 11.52
CA ALA A 269 -6.95 -17.19 12.65
C ALA A 269 -7.23 -18.64 12.21
N GLY A 270 -7.80 -18.84 11.01
CA GLY A 270 -8.01 -20.18 10.46
C GLY A 270 -6.70 -20.90 10.14
N ILE A 271 -5.70 -20.18 9.63
CA ILE A 271 -4.36 -20.73 9.37
C ILE A 271 -3.71 -21.16 10.68
N ILE A 272 -3.80 -20.34 11.73
CA ILE A 272 -3.28 -20.68 13.05
C ILE A 272 -4.02 -21.88 13.66
N ALA A 273 -5.35 -21.91 13.61
CA ALA A 273 -6.15 -23.03 14.12
C ALA A 273 -5.81 -24.35 13.39
N TYR A 274 -5.62 -24.28 12.08
CA TYR A 274 -5.15 -25.40 11.28
C TYR A 274 -3.76 -25.85 11.73
N GLN A 275 -2.82 -24.90 11.85
CA GLN A 275 -1.46 -25.18 12.30
C GLN A 275 -1.45 -25.82 13.68
N VAL A 276 -2.12 -25.26 14.69
CA VAL A 276 -2.18 -25.80 16.06
C VAL A 276 -2.74 -27.22 16.07
N SER A 277 -3.79 -27.48 15.30
CA SER A 277 -4.40 -28.82 15.18
C SER A 277 -3.44 -29.84 14.56
N THR A 278 -2.54 -29.40 13.67
CA THR A 278 -1.46 -30.25 13.12
C THR A 278 -0.21 -30.33 14.00
N ARG A 279 0.07 -29.29 14.81
CA ARG A 279 1.32 -29.10 15.57
C ARG A 279 1.32 -29.79 16.94
N ILE A 280 0.20 -30.33 17.40
CA ILE A 280 0.16 -31.31 18.52
C ILE A 280 1.03 -32.56 18.19
N LEU A 281 1.50 -32.71 16.96
CA LEU A 281 2.53 -33.69 16.57
C LEU A 281 3.63 -33.04 15.69
N SER A 282 4.59 -32.35 16.33
CA SER A 282 5.91 -31.87 15.84
C SER A 282 6.05 -30.50 15.12
N LEU A 283 7.00 -29.69 15.63
CA LEU A 283 7.59 -28.43 15.12
C LEU A 283 8.72 -28.70 14.09
N PRO A 284 9.25 -27.71 13.31
CA PRO A 284 8.94 -26.26 13.21
C PRO A 284 8.74 -25.68 11.77
N THR A 285 8.05 -24.52 11.64
CA THR A 285 8.18 -23.39 10.63
C THR A 285 8.13 -23.70 9.10
N CYS A 286 7.62 -22.92 8.13
CA CYS A 286 7.22 -21.50 8.01
C CYS A 286 6.57 -21.18 6.62
N THR A 287 5.81 -20.06 6.54
CA THR A 287 5.65 -19.10 5.40
C THR A 287 4.78 -19.34 4.14
N VAL A 288 4.35 -20.54 3.72
CA VAL A 288 3.75 -20.67 2.35
C VAL A 288 2.30 -20.17 2.19
N VAL A 289 1.51 -20.05 3.26
CA VAL A 289 0.05 -19.82 3.12
C VAL A 289 -0.34 -18.33 3.03
N LEU A 290 0.54 -17.39 3.39
CA LEU A 290 0.22 -15.95 3.40
C LEU A 290 0.25 -15.29 1.99
N LEU A 291 0.67 -16.01 0.96
CA LEU A 291 0.80 -15.47 -0.41
C LEU A 291 -0.34 -15.88 -1.36
N LEU A 292 -1.32 -16.64 -0.86
CA LEU A 292 -2.51 -17.06 -1.60
C LEU A 292 -3.80 -16.32 -1.18
N LEU A 293 -3.72 -15.40 -0.22
CA LEU A 293 -4.80 -14.49 0.20
C LEU A 293 -4.31 -13.05 0.01
#